data_AF-G0QY42-F1
#
_entry.id   AF-G0QY42-F1
#
_cell.length_a   1.000
_cell.length_b   1.000
_cell.length_c   1.000
_cell.angle_alpha   90.00
_cell.angle_beta   90.00
_cell.angle_gamma   90.00
#
_symmetry.space_group_name_H-M   'P 1'
#
loop_
_entity.id
_entity.type
_entity.pdbx_description
1 polymer ?
#
loop_
_entity_poly.entity_id
_entity_poly.type
_entity_poly.pdbx_seq_one_letter_code
_entity_poly.pdbx_strand_id
1 'polypeptide(L)'
;MQVKKFLRKQQKKKGFVFLRGKSVAVLVIINQKFIALTRQFRVPAGQWMLEVPAGMIDENGNFIGVAAKELQEETGIIVKEENLNFLGSFYSSPGGSDEEVLMYFVEQQMSEKEIKEIQNKNFGDHSEEITIILKEINESNFKLKKGANM
;
A
#
# COMPACT_ATOMS: atom_id res chain seq x y z
N MET A 1 -34.69 29.23 3.62
CA MET A 1 -34.16 28.16 4.51
C MET A 1 -32.68 28.48 4.76
N GLN A 2 -32.34 29.07 5.92
CA GLN A 2 -30.97 29.50 6.22
C GLN A 2 -30.14 28.30 6.70
N VAL A 3 -29.09 27.95 5.95
CA VAL A 3 -28.08 26.98 6.40
C VAL A 3 -27.26 27.67 7.51
N LYS A 4 -27.56 27.34 8.77
CA LYS A 4 -26.75 27.77 9.91
C LYS A 4 -25.36 27.14 9.78
N LYS A 5 -24.39 27.94 9.35
CA LYS A 5 -22.97 27.61 9.34
C LYS A 5 -22.57 27.31 10.79
N PHE A 6 -22.33 26.03 11.10
CA PHE A 6 -21.90 25.57 12.42
C PHE A 6 -20.45 26.03 12.62
N LEU A 7 -20.26 27.31 13.01
CA LEU A 7 -18.96 27.83 13.40
C LEU A 7 -18.61 27.25 14.77
N ARG A 8 -18.09 26.02 14.75
CA ARG A 8 -17.53 25.37 15.93
C ARG A 8 -16.34 26.22 16.38
N LYS A 9 -16.41 26.83 17.56
CA LYS A 9 -15.26 27.50 18.19
C LYS A 9 -14.06 26.54 18.10
N GLN A 10 -12.95 26.97 17.51
CA GLN A 10 -11.72 26.18 17.50
C GLN A 10 -11.27 25.97 18.94
N GLN A 11 -11.63 24.81 19.51
CA GLN A 11 -11.12 24.39 20.80
C GLN A 11 -9.71 23.85 20.58
N LYS A 12 -8.74 24.34 21.36
CA LYS A 12 -7.41 23.72 21.47
C LYS A 12 -7.61 22.24 21.81
N LYS A 13 -7.27 21.36 20.87
CA LYS A 13 -7.22 19.92 21.08
C LYS A 13 -5.86 19.59 21.69
N LYS A 14 -5.86 18.92 22.84
CA LYS A 14 -4.64 18.36 23.46
C LYS A 14 -4.53 16.91 22.99
N GLY A 15 -3.33 16.47 22.64
CA GLY A 15 -3.05 15.11 22.21
C GLY A 15 -1.58 14.92 21.89
N PHE A 16 -1.15 13.66 21.85
CA PHE A 16 0.14 13.27 21.28
C PHE A 16 -0.13 12.74 19.88
N VAL A 17 0.74 13.10 18.93
CA VAL A 17 0.65 12.64 17.54
C VAL A 17 1.97 12.00 17.18
N PHE A 18 1.91 10.80 16.62
CA PHE A 18 3.03 10.19 15.94
C PHE A 18 3.15 10.80 14.55
N LEU A 19 4.25 11.52 14.30
CA LEU A 19 4.53 12.14 13.00
C LEU A 19 5.27 11.14 12.14
N ARG A 20 4.54 10.49 11.24
CA ARG A 20 5.05 9.52 10.27
C ARG A 20 5.07 10.10 8.86
N GLY A 21 4.19 11.04 8.54
CA GLY A 21 4.08 11.63 7.21
C GLY A 21 3.36 10.72 6.20
N LYS A 22 3.47 11.03 4.92
CA LYS A 22 2.71 10.37 3.86
C LYS A 22 3.41 9.12 3.33
N SER A 23 2.62 8.14 2.89
CA SER A 23 3.10 6.97 2.15
C SER A 23 2.27 6.74 0.88
N VAL A 24 2.80 5.93 -0.03
CA VAL A 24 2.09 5.42 -1.20
C VAL A 24 1.89 3.91 -1.07
N ALA A 25 0.83 3.40 -1.69
CA ALA A 25 0.58 1.97 -1.82
C ALA A 25 0.02 1.68 -3.22
N VAL A 26 0.41 0.55 -3.83
CA VAL A 26 0.02 0.19 -5.20
C VAL A 26 -0.65 -1.17 -5.25
N LEU A 27 -1.94 -1.21 -5.61
CA LEU A 27 -2.62 -2.45 -5.96
C LEU A 27 -2.25 -2.84 -7.39
N VAL A 28 -1.57 -3.97 -7.54
CA VAL A 28 -1.19 -4.50 -8.85
C VAL A 28 -2.01 -5.75 -9.17
N ILE A 29 -2.77 -5.71 -10.27
CA ILE A 29 -3.46 -6.88 -10.81
C ILE A 29 -2.72 -7.36 -12.05
N ILE A 30 -2.38 -8.65 -12.10
CA ILE A 30 -1.70 -9.28 -13.24
C ILE A 30 -2.67 -10.23 -13.94
N ASN A 31 -2.85 -10.04 -15.25
CA ASN A 31 -3.69 -10.87 -16.13
C ASN A 31 -5.14 -11.06 -15.62
N GLN A 32 -5.67 -10.10 -14.84
CA GLN A 32 -6.98 -10.19 -14.15
C GLN A 32 -7.12 -11.43 -13.24
N LYS A 33 -6.01 -12.09 -12.94
CA LYS A 33 -5.98 -13.39 -12.29
C LYS A 33 -5.19 -13.35 -11.00
N PHE A 34 -4.15 -12.52 -10.89
CA PHE A 34 -3.30 -12.45 -9.72
C PHE A 34 -3.26 -11.05 -9.15
N ILE A 35 -3.05 -10.96 -7.84
CA ILE A 35 -2.59 -9.73 -7.17
C ILE A 35 -1.14 -9.93 -6.80
N ALA A 36 -0.29 -8.94 -7.11
CA ALA A 36 1.08 -8.92 -6.61
C ALA A 36 1.09 -8.31 -5.20
N LEU A 37 1.63 -9.08 -4.26
CA LEU A 37 1.76 -8.71 -2.86
C LEU A 37 3.22 -8.82 -2.44
N THR A 38 3.59 -8.13 -1.38
CA THR A 38 4.89 -8.23 -0.72
C THR A 38 4.73 -8.96 0.61
N ARG A 39 5.68 -9.82 0.95
CA ARG A 39 5.78 -10.49 2.24
C ARG A 39 6.99 -9.93 2.97
N GLN A 40 6.74 -9.28 4.10
CA GLN A 40 7.77 -8.60 4.89
C GLN A 40 7.51 -8.75 6.39
N PHE A 41 8.57 -8.74 7.20
CA PHE A 41 8.43 -8.84 8.66
C PHE A 41 8.24 -7.45 9.25
N ARG A 42 7.04 -7.19 9.79
CA ARG A 42 6.77 -5.92 10.48
C ARG A 42 7.13 -6.06 11.95
N VAL A 43 8.30 -5.54 12.33
CA VAL A 43 8.78 -5.53 13.73
C VAL A 43 7.71 -5.04 14.72
N PRO A 44 6.98 -3.92 14.48
CA PRO A 44 5.93 -3.47 15.40
C PRO A 44 4.76 -4.45 15.57
N ALA A 45 4.47 -5.26 14.54
CA ALA A 45 3.43 -6.28 14.57
C ALA A 45 3.94 -7.67 14.99
N GLY A 46 5.26 -7.84 15.11
CA GLY A 46 5.93 -9.08 15.51
C GLY A 46 5.70 -10.27 14.57
N GLN A 47 5.32 -10.02 13.31
CA GLN A 47 4.95 -11.10 12.38
C GLN A 47 5.24 -10.76 10.91
N TRP A 48 5.30 -11.81 10.09
CA TRP A 48 5.30 -11.67 8.63
C TRP A 48 3.91 -11.27 8.15
N MET A 49 3.85 -10.17 7.42
CA MET A 49 2.62 -9.64 6.85
C MET A 49 2.64 -9.76 5.33
N LEU A 50 1.45 -9.90 4.76
CA LEU A 50 1.24 -9.91 3.32
C LEU A 50 0.54 -8.59 2.96
N GLU A 51 1.21 -7.76 2.18
CA GLU A 51 0.84 -6.36 1.97
C GLU A 51 0.85 -6.04 0.48
N VAL A 52 0.25 -4.92 0.09
CA VAL A 52 0.50 -4.35 -1.24
C VAL A 52 1.87 -3.65 -1.21
N PRO A 53 2.57 -3.55 -2.36
CA PRO A 53 3.77 -2.75 -2.45
C PRO A 53 3.54 -1.32 -1.97
N ALA A 54 4.40 -0.81 -1.09
CA ALA A 54 4.18 0.47 -0.43
C ALA A 54 5.48 1.06 0.12
N GLY A 55 5.63 2.38 0.00
CA GLY A 55 6.82 3.10 0.48
C GLY A 55 6.50 4.48 1.04
N MET A 56 7.45 5.02 1.80
CA MET A 56 7.34 6.37 2.35
C MET A 56 7.64 7.42 1.28
N ILE A 57 7.02 8.59 1.40
CA ILE A 57 7.28 9.71 0.51
C ILE A 57 8.19 10.70 1.23
N ASP A 58 9.33 11.01 0.61
CA ASP A 58 10.19 12.11 1.06
C ASP A 58 9.50 13.46 0.84
N GLU A 59 9.81 14.45 1.69
CA GLU A 59 9.09 15.73 1.84
C GLU A 59 8.94 16.59 0.55
N ASN A 60 9.57 16.23 -0.56
CA ASN A 60 9.64 17.00 -1.81
C ASN A 60 9.02 16.31 -3.05
N GLY A 61 8.32 15.18 -2.91
CA GLY A 61 8.19 14.22 -4.02
C GLY A 61 6.88 14.20 -4.83
N ASN A 62 7.02 13.97 -6.14
CA ASN A 62 6.00 13.49 -7.08
C ASN A 62 5.44 12.12 -6.62
N PHE A 63 4.25 12.09 -6.01
CA PHE A 63 3.66 10.87 -5.43
C PHE A 63 3.57 9.68 -6.39
N ILE A 64 3.24 9.94 -7.66
CA ILE A 64 3.07 8.87 -8.65
C ILE A 64 4.41 8.27 -9.07
N GLY A 65 5.47 9.09 -9.14
CA GLY A 65 6.83 8.62 -9.39
C GLY A 65 7.39 7.79 -8.22
N VAL A 66 7.10 8.20 -6.98
CA VAL A 66 7.45 7.38 -5.80
C VAL A 66 6.72 6.04 -5.84
N ALA A 67 5.41 6.02 -6.13
CA ALA A 67 4.65 4.79 -6.24
C ALA A 67 5.20 3.83 -7.32
N ALA A 68 5.59 4.36 -8.48
CA ALA A 68 6.22 3.55 -9.54
C ALA A 68 7.59 3.00 -9.12
N LYS A 69 8.41 3.82 -8.46
CA LYS A 69 9.74 3.45 -7.98
C LYS A 69 9.67 2.36 -6.91
N GLU A 70 8.87 2.56 -5.87
CA GLU A 70 8.70 1.60 -4.77
C GLU A 70 8.16 0.25 -5.28
N LEU A 71 7.19 0.29 -6.21
CA LEU A 71 6.71 -0.93 -6.85
C LEU A 71 7.85 -1.69 -7.55
N GLN A 72 8.70 -0.98 -8.31
CA GLN A 72 9.83 -1.61 -8.99
C GLN A 72 10.86 -2.17 -7.99
N GLU A 73 11.16 -1.45 -6.91
CA GLU A 73 12.16 -1.87 -5.91
C GLU A 73 11.70 -3.11 -5.13
N GLU A 74 10.43 -3.18 -4.73
CA GLU A 74 9.89 -4.28 -3.93
C GLU A 74 9.44 -5.51 -4.74
N THR A 75 9.14 -5.33 -6.04
CA THR A 75 8.54 -6.41 -6.86
C THR A 75 9.24 -6.67 -8.18
N GLY A 76 10.12 -5.77 -8.63
CA GLY A 76 10.71 -5.80 -9.96
C GLY A 76 9.75 -5.47 -11.10
N ILE A 77 8.48 -5.17 -10.82
CA ILE A 77 7.48 -4.81 -11.83
C ILE A 77 7.68 -3.34 -12.21
N ILE A 78 7.96 -3.10 -13.48
CA ILE A 78 8.15 -1.75 -14.02
C ILE A 78 6.83 -1.26 -14.60
N VAL A 79 6.34 -0.12 -14.12
CA VAL A 79 5.16 0.55 -14.64
C VAL A 79 5.49 1.98 -15.01
N LYS A 80 4.78 2.51 -16.02
CA LYS A 80 4.85 3.94 -16.32
C LYS A 80 3.94 4.71 -15.38
N GLU A 81 4.37 5.89 -14.96
CA GLU A 81 3.61 6.74 -14.04
C GLU A 81 2.18 6.99 -14.53
N GLU A 82 2.00 7.25 -15.84
CA GLU A 82 0.68 7.50 -16.43
C GLU A 82 -0.32 6.33 -16.33
N ASN A 83 0.16 5.12 -16.04
CA ASN A 83 -0.69 3.93 -15.87
C ASN A 83 -1.15 3.72 -14.41
N LEU A 84 -0.60 4.49 -13.46
CA LEU A 84 -1.00 4.41 -12.06
C LEU A 84 -2.26 5.25 -11.84
N ASN A 85 -3.36 4.55 -11.58
CA ASN A 85 -4.65 5.17 -11.33
C ASN A 85 -4.81 5.47 -9.85
N PHE A 86 -5.03 6.73 -9.48
CA PHE A 86 -5.29 7.09 -8.09
C PHE A 86 -6.66 6.56 -7.63
N LEU A 87 -6.67 5.77 -6.56
CA LEU A 87 -7.89 5.21 -5.96
C LEU A 87 -8.44 6.08 -4.82
N GLY A 88 -7.60 6.92 -4.22
CA GLY A 88 -7.95 7.72 -3.04
C GLY A 88 -6.85 7.68 -1.99
N SER A 89 -7.08 8.35 -0.87
CA SER A 89 -6.20 8.29 0.29
C SER A 89 -6.97 7.97 1.57
N PHE A 90 -6.27 7.42 2.56
CA PHE A 90 -6.83 7.13 3.88
C PHE A 90 -5.79 7.33 4.98
N TYR A 91 -6.27 7.70 6.17
CA TYR A 91 -5.43 7.75 7.35
C TYR A 91 -5.36 6.37 8.00
N SER A 92 -4.16 5.88 8.30
CA SER A 92 -3.98 4.56 8.90
C SER A 92 -4.53 4.49 10.33
N SER A 93 -4.35 5.57 11.10
CA SER A 93 -4.84 5.69 12.48
C SER A 93 -5.04 7.16 12.87
N PRO A 94 -6.12 7.83 12.41
CA PRO A 94 -6.32 9.27 12.59
C PRO A 94 -6.52 9.71 14.05
N GLY A 95 -6.58 8.77 14.99
CA GLY A 95 -6.60 9.04 16.43
C GLY A 95 -5.21 9.27 17.04
N GLY A 96 -4.13 8.87 16.37
CA GLY A 96 -2.77 8.92 16.96
C GLY A 96 -1.61 9.04 15.98
N SER A 97 -1.84 8.95 14.67
CA SER A 97 -0.84 9.11 13.62
C SER A 97 -1.30 10.11 12.58
N ASP A 98 -0.38 10.90 12.03
CA ASP A 98 -0.65 11.76 10.87
C ASP A 98 -0.49 11.03 9.52
N GLU A 99 -0.20 9.72 9.56
CA GLU A 99 0.05 8.92 8.37
C GLU A 99 -1.16 8.87 7.44
N GLU A 100 -1.00 9.46 6.27
CA GLU A 100 -1.91 9.36 5.14
C GLU A 100 -1.28 8.47 4.05
N VAL A 101 -1.99 7.39 3.68
CA VAL A 101 -1.59 6.48 2.62
C VAL A 101 -2.33 6.87 1.34
N LEU A 102 -1.59 7.16 0.26
CA LEU A 102 -2.13 7.41 -1.07
C LEU A 102 -2.15 6.09 -1.85
N MET A 103 -3.35 5.63 -2.21
CA MET A 103 -3.56 4.36 -2.87
C MET A 103 -3.63 4.52 -4.39
N TYR A 104 -2.86 3.72 -5.12
CA TYR A 104 -2.87 3.61 -6.57
C TYR A 104 -3.24 2.21 -7.04
N PHE A 105 -3.60 2.11 -8.30
CA PHE A 105 -3.96 0.86 -8.97
C PHE A 105 -3.34 0.79 -10.36
N VAL A 106 -2.86 -0.39 -10.72
CA VAL A 106 -2.41 -0.70 -12.08
C VAL A 106 -2.75 -2.14 -12.45
N GLU A 107 -3.17 -2.33 -13.70
CA GLU A 107 -3.28 -3.64 -14.33
C GLU A 107 -2.04 -3.88 -15.21
N GLN A 108 -1.45 -5.07 -15.09
CA GLN A 108 -0.30 -5.50 -15.88
C GLN A 108 -0.63 -6.81 -16.60
N GLN A 109 -0.03 -6.97 -17.77
CA GLN A 109 -0.07 -8.21 -18.53
C GLN A 109 1.33 -8.81 -18.54
N MET A 110 1.45 -10.04 -18.09
CA MET A 110 2.72 -10.77 -17.98
C MET A 110 2.57 -12.17 -18.55
N SER A 111 3.59 -12.65 -19.24
CA SER A 111 3.68 -14.03 -19.70
C SER A 111 3.80 -15.00 -18.50
N GLU A 112 3.43 -16.26 -18.72
CA GLU A 112 3.63 -17.31 -17.69
C GLU A 112 5.09 -17.44 -17.25
N LYS A 113 6.03 -17.16 -18.17
CA LYS A 113 7.46 -17.20 -17.88
C LYS A 113 7.83 -16.09 -16.88
N GLU A 114 7.43 -14.86 -17.15
CA GLU A 114 7.70 -13.72 -16.26
C GLU A 114 7.06 -13.92 -14.89
N ILE A 115 5.80 -14.40 -14.84
CA ILE A 115 5.09 -14.74 -13.59
C ILE A 115 5.90 -15.75 -12.76
N LYS A 116 6.39 -16.82 -13.39
CA LYS A 116 7.21 -17.84 -12.71
C LYS A 116 8.56 -17.30 -12.25
N GLU A 117 9.16 -16.38 -13.01
CA GLU A 117 10.44 -15.76 -12.68
C GLU A 117 10.37 -14.81 -11.49
N ILE A 118 9.26 -14.07 -11.33
CA ILE A 118 9.09 -13.14 -10.22
C ILE A 118 8.54 -13.83 -8.97
N GLN A 119 7.71 -14.87 -9.08
CA GLN A 119 7.08 -15.52 -7.93
C GLN A 119 8.09 -15.97 -6.86
N ASN A 120 7.86 -15.58 -5.60
CA ASN A 120 8.73 -15.86 -4.45
C ASN A 120 10.16 -15.30 -4.57
N LYS A 121 10.41 -14.37 -5.47
CA LYS A 121 11.70 -13.69 -5.57
C LYS A 121 11.85 -12.67 -4.45
N ASN A 122 13.06 -12.59 -3.90
CA ASN A 122 13.40 -11.59 -2.91
C ASN A 122 13.88 -10.30 -3.59
N PHE A 123 13.45 -9.20 -3.00
CA PHE A 123 13.69 -7.81 -3.34
C PHE A 123 13.99 -7.04 -2.04
N GLY A 124 14.22 -5.73 -2.16
CA GLY A 124 14.69 -4.90 -1.05
C GLY A 124 16.22 -4.92 -0.89
N ASP A 125 16.70 -4.23 0.13
CA ASP A 125 18.13 -4.04 0.41
C ASP A 125 18.57 -4.72 1.72
N HIS A 126 19.74 -4.35 2.26
CA HIS A 126 20.27 -4.93 3.50
C HIS A 126 19.40 -4.67 4.75
N SER A 127 18.49 -3.71 4.68
CA SER A 127 17.61 -3.32 5.78
C SER A 127 16.21 -3.94 5.71
N GLU A 128 15.78 -4.34 4.50
CA GLU A 128 14.42 -4.84 4.26
C GLU A 128 14.44 -6.07 3.33
N GLU A 129 14.18 -7.25 3.89
CA GLU A 129 13.95 -8.46 3.09
C GLU A 129 12.48 -8.55 2.71
N ILE A 130 12.21 -8.39 1.41
CA ILE A 130 10.85 -8.37 0.86
C ILE A 130 10.71 -9.48 -0.18
N THR A 131 9.75 -10.38 0.02
CA THR A 131 9.45 -11.44 -0.97
C THR A 131 8.19 -11.10 -1.74
N ILE A 132 8.23 -11.07 -3.07
CA ILE A 132 7.01 -10.92 -3.86
C ILE A 132 6.20 -12.23 -3.89
N ILE A 133 4.89 -12.12 -3.68
CA ILE A 133 3.93 -13.21 -3.70
C ILE A 133 2.79 -12.85 -4.66
N LEU A 134 2.64 -13.61 -5.74
CA LEU A 134 1.48 -13.52 -6.62
C LEU A 134 0.38 -14.42 -6.09
N LYS A 135 -0.76 -13.82 -5.74
CA LYS A 135 -1.90 -14.54 -5.18
C LYS A 135 -3.06 -14.53 -6.15
N GLU A 136 -3.60 -15.70 -6.45
CA GLU A 136 -4.76 -15.81 -7.35
C GLU A 136 -5.99 -15.10 -6.75
N ILE A 137 -6.68 -14.35 -7.59
CA ILE A 137 -7.95 -13.69 -7.30
C ILE A 137 -9.02 -14.77 -7.37
N ASN A 138 -9.41 -15.27 -6.20
CA ASN A 138 -10.52 -16.20 -6.07
C ASN A 138 -11.36 -15.86 -4.85
N GLU A 139 -12.66 -16.15 -4.88
CA GLU A 139 -13.59 -15.78 -3.80
C GLU A 139 -13.17 -16.35 -2.44
N SER A 140 -12.54 -17.52 -2.42
CA SER A 140 -11.99 -18.13 -1.19
C SER A 140 -10.89 -17.30 -0.53
N ASN A 141 -10.10 -16.56 -1.31
CA ASN A 141 -9.02 -15.71 -0.82
C ASN A 141 -9.52 -14.37 -0.26
N PHE A 142 -10.74 -13.95 -0.60
CA PHE A 142 -11.37 -12.71 -0.13
C PHE A 142 -12.41 -12.91 0.97
N LYS A 143 -12.59 -14.14 1.47
CA LYS A 143 -13.35 -14.34 2.70
C LYS A 143 -12.57 -13.68 3.83
N LEU A 144 -13.03 -12.49 4.25
CA LEU A 144 -12.75 -11.97 5.58
C LEU A 144 -13.06 -13.11 6.53
N LYS A 145 -12.04 -13.71 7.17
CA LYS A 145 -12.27 -14.70 8.20
C LYS A 145 -13.15 -14.01 9.22
N LYS A 146 -14.43 -14.43 9.33
CA LYS A 146 -15.33 -13.96 10.39
C LYS A 146 -14.62 -14.23 11.71
N GLY A 147 -14.08 -13.19 12.34
CA GLY A 147 -13.37 -13.25 13.61
C GLY A 147 -12.20 -14.24 13.59
N ALA A 148 -10.98 -13.75 13.42
CA ALA A 148 -9.93 -14.31 14.26
C ALA A 148 -10.42 -14.05 15.70
N ASN A 149 -10.76 -15.12 16.43
CA ASN A 149 -11.14 -14.99 17.84
C ASN A 149 -10.00 -14.25 18.55
N MET A 150 -10.25 -12.99 18.90
CA MET A 150 -9.54 -12.29 19.96
C MET A 150 -10.00 -12.83 21.31
#